data_AF-A0A1X1Z7D7-F1
#
_entry.id   AF-A0A1X1Z7D7-F1
#
_cell.length_a   1.000
_cell.length_b   1.000
_cell.length_c   1.000
_cell.angle_alpha   90.00
_cell.angle_beta   90.00
_cell.angle_gamma   90.00
#
_symmetry.space_group_name_H-M   'P 1'
#
loop_
_entity.id
_entity.type
_entity.pdbx_description
1 polymer ?
#
loop_
_entity_poly.entity_id
_entity_poly.type
_entity_poly.pdbx_seq_one_letter_code
_entity_poly.pdbx_strand_id
1 'polypeptide(L)'
;MLWRYLNDNRRFSLVKLGLLPDAASHVAEIRAEYAANVARGQFKEKWFDVNIVPWCVTFSKIFDRADPVRILEIGAWEGRATVFLLTYFTHGHVTAVDTWAGMDEYPYTATPDLRDLEARFDGNVAPFSARVAKRKGSSLQVLPQLLDEEQKFDFIYVDGSHFVDDVLVDGITAWRLLKQGGVIIFDDFLSNHYPRWRANPAWAINLFLKYRAGEYDILRVYYQIILRKKVAYDDRPTRPPWGQTDPG
;
A
#
# COMPACT_ATOMS: atom_id res chain seq x y z
N MET A 1 6.69 17.62 -7.86
CA MET A 1 5.52 17.16 -7.05
C MET A 1 4.36 18.13 -7.11
N LEU A 2 4.54 19.43 -6.79
CA LEU A 2 3.44 20.42 -6.73
C LEU A 2 2.55 20.50 -7.98
N TRP A 3 3.12 20.53 -9.18
CA TRP A 3 2.34 20.55 -10.42
C TRP A 3 1.48 19.27 -10.61
N ARG A 4 2.02 18.10 -10.29
CA ARG A 4 1.27 16.82 -10.33
C ARG A 4 0.14 16.82 -9.31
N TYR A 5 0.42 17.23 -8.06
CA TYR A 5 -0.59 17.40 -7.01
C TYR A 5 -1.78 18.27 -7.46
N LEU A 6 -1.51 19.44 -8.05
CA LEU A 6 -2.55 20.34 -8.55
C LEU A 6 -3.37 19.71 -9.69
N ASN A 7 -2.71 19.04 -10.63
CA ASN A 7 -3.39 18.40 -11.77
C ASN A 7 -4.24 17.20 -11.35
N ASP A 8 -3.70 16.37 -10.45
CA ASP A 8 -4.37 15.17 -9.93
C ASP A 8 -5.61 15.52 -9.11
N ASN A 9 -5.54 16.59 -8.32
CA ASN A 9 -6.68 17.12 -7.57
C ASN A 9 -7.75 17.72 -8.50
N ARG A 10 -7.36 18.40 -9.60
CA ARG A 10 -8.33 18.87 -10.60
C ARG A 10 -9.09 17.73 -11.24
N ARG A 11 -8.41 16.70 -11.73
CA ARG A 11 -9.07 15.55 -12.37
C ARG A 11 -9.95 14.78 -11.37
N PHE A 12 -9.49 14.63 -10.14
CA PHE A 12 -10.31 14.06 -9.06
C PHE A 12 -11.61 14.85 -8.86
N SER A 13 -11.53 16.17 -8.76
CA SER A 13 -12.70 17.04 -8.63
C SER A 13 -13.65 16.89 -9.82
N LEU A 14 -13.14 16.77 -11.05
CA LEU A 14 -13.98 16.55 -12.23
C LEU A 14 -14.72 15.20 -12.21
N VAL A 15 -14.05 14.11 -11.81
CA VAL A 15 -14.71 12.80 -11.65
C VAL A 15 -15.78 12.87 -10.56
N LYS A 16 -15.46 13.50 -9.42
CA LYS A 16 -16.40 13.66 -8.30
C LYS A 16 -17.64 14.49 -8.67
N LEU A 17 -17.47 15.48 -9.56
CA LEU A 17 -18.54 16.31 -10.10
C LEU A 17 -19.30 15.65 -11.28
N GLY A 18 -18.94 14.44 -11.69
CA GLY A 18 -19.58 13.74 -12.82
C GLY A 18 -19.21 14.30 -14.20
N LEU A 19 -18.18 15.15 -14.29
CA LEU A 19 -17.76 15.80 -15.54
C LEU A 19 -16.88 14.90 -16.43
N LEU A 20 -16.60 13.67 -15.98
CA LEU A 20 -15.93 12.61 -16.74
C LEU A 20 -16.79 11.33 -16.66
N PRO A 21 -17.79 11.16 -17.54
CA PRO A 21 -18.87 10.18 -17.37
C PRO A 21 -18.40 8.73 -17.27
N ASP A 22 -17.47 8.30 -18.11
CA ASP A 22 -16.96 6.92 -18.11
C ASP A 22 -16.20 6.60 -16.81
N ALA A 23 -15.34 7.53 -16.37
CA ALA A 23 -14.60 7.39 -15.13
C ALA A 23 -15.54 7.44 -13.91
N ALA A 24 -16.59 8.28 -13.95
CA ALA A 24 -17.58 8.36 -12.88
C ALA A 24 -18.43 7.08 -12.80
N SER A 25 -18.81 6.50 -13.94
CA SER A 25 -19.58 5.25 -14.00
C SER A 25 -18.77 4.07 -13.47
N HIS A 26 -17.51 3.92 -13.91
CA HIS A 26 -16.59 2.91 -13.38
C HIS A 26 -16.43 3.03 -11.86
N VAL A 27 -16.19 4.24 -11.35
CA VAL A 27 -16.08 4.48 -9.90
C VAL A 27 -17.38 4.12 -9.16
N ALA A 28 -18.53 4.45 -9.73
CA ALA A 28 -19.83 4.15 -9.12
C ALA A 28 -20.08 2.64 -9.01
N GLU A 29 -19.76 1.87 -10.05
CA GLU A 29 -19.85 0.41 -10.07
C GLU A 29 -19.00 -0.22 -8.96
N ILE A 30 -17.70 0.11 -8.90
CA ILE A 30 -16.79 -0.40 -7.86
C ILE A 30 -17.27 -0.03 -6.47
N ARG A 31 -17.76 1.21 -6.28
CA ARG A 31 -18.26 1.67 -4.98
C ARG A 31 -19.50 0.88 -4.56
N ALA A 32 -20.38 0.53 -5.48
CA ALA A 32 -21.56 -0.26 -5.18
C ALA A 32 -21.17 -1.70 -4.77
N GLU A 33 -20.27 -2.35 -5.52
CA GLU A 33 -19.75 -3.68 -5.18
C GLU A 33 -19.05 -3.67 -3.81
N TYR A 34 -18.15 -2.69 -3.60
CA TYR A 34 -17.42 -2.54 -2.35
C TYR A 34 -18.38 -2.28 -1.18
N ALA A 35 -19.36 -1.39 -1.35
CA ALA A 35 -20.38 -1.11 -0.34
C ALA A 35 -21.15 -2.37 0.07
N ALA A 36 -21.52 -3.21 -0.90
CA ALA A 36 -22.19 -4.49 -0.63
C ALA A 36 -21.30 -5.46 0.16
N ASN A 37 -20.00 -5.50 -0.13
CA ASN A 37 -19.04 -6.34 0.61
C ASN A 37 -18.82 -5.82 2.03
N VAL A 38 -18.60 -4.51 2.23
CA VAL A 38 -18.38 -3.97 3.58
C VAL A 38 -19.62 -3.97 4.46
N ALA A 39 -20.83 -3.90 3.88
CA ALA A 39 -22.08 -3.99 4.62
C ALA A 39 -22.30 -5.36 5.29
N ARG A 40 -21.58 -6.41 4.83
CA ARG A 40 -21.59 -7.75 5.42
C ARG A 40 -20.55 -7.92 6.54
N GLY A 41 -19.59 -7.00 6.63
CA GLY A 41 -18.55 -7.00 7.65
C GLY A 41 -18.95 -6.27 8.93
N GLN A 42 -18.07 -6.32 9.92
CA GLN A 42 -18.19 -5.70 11.24
C GLN A 42 -17.19 -4.56 11.44
N PHE A 43 -16.98 -3.75 10.40
CA PHE A 43 -16.08 -2.60 10.42
C PHE A 43 -16.54 -1.52 11.41
N LYS A 44 -15.59 -0.95 12.14
CA LYS A 44 -15.78 0.16 13.08
C LYS A 44 -15.16 1.43 12.53
N GLU A 45 -14.00 1.30 11.89
CA GLU A 45 -13.29 2.43 11.31
C GLU A 45 -13.48 2.52 9.79
N LYS A 46 -13.49 3.76 9.28
CA LYS A 46 -13.74 4.06 7.86
C LYS A 46 -12.65 4.90 7.21
N TRP A 47 -11.50 5.06 7.85
CA TRP A 47 -10.41 5.93 7.39
C TRP A 47 -10.04 5.69 5.92
N PHE A 48 -9.96 4.43 5.50
CA PHE A 48 -9.67 4.05 4.12
C PHE A 48 -10.65 4.60 3.06
N ASP A 49 -11.92 4.85 3.39
CA ASP A 49 -12.95 5.13 2.37
C ASP A 49 -12.66 6.39 1.52
N VAL A 50 -11.86 7.32 2.04
CA VAL A 50 -11.43 8.52 1.30
C VAL A 50 -10.53 8.19 0.10
N ASN A 51 -9.87 7.02 0.11
CA ASN A 51 -8.93 6.57 -0.92
C ASN A 51 -9.59 5.84 -2.09
N ILE A 52 -10.86 5.41 -1.96
CA ILE A 52 -11.57 4.62 -2.98
C ILE A 52 -11.57 5.31 -4.35
N VAL A 53 -11.96 6.59 -4.39
CA VAL A 53 -12.07 7.32 -5.67
C VAL A 53 -10.68 7.59 -6.28
N PRO A 54 -9.68 8.14 -5.54
CA PRO A 54 -8.33 8.28 -6.06
C PRO A 54 -7.72 6.98 -6.58
N TRP A 55 -7.96 5.86 -5.89
CA TRP A 55 -7.45 4.55 -6.29
C TRP A 55 -8.11 4.06 -7.56
N CYS A 56 -9.46 4.07 -7.65
CA CYS A 56 -10.17 3.67 -8.86
C CYS A 56 -9.70 4.46 -10.10
N VAL A 57 -9.58 5.79 -9.99
CA VAL A 57 -9.14 6.68 -11.09
C VAL A 57 -7.68 6.43 -11.49
N THR A 58 -6.86 5.93 -10.56
CA THR A 58 -5.44 5.65 -10.82
C THR A 58 -5.28 4.26 -11.41
N PHE A 59 -5.84 3.23 -10.76
CA PHE A 59 -5.77 1.84 -11.16
C PHE A 59 -6.35 1.58 -12.56
N SER A 60 -7.45 2.24 -12.92
CA SER A 60 -8.11 2.03 -14.22
C SER A 60 -7.25 2.45 -15.43
N LYS A 61 -6.08 3.08 -15.19
CA LYS A 61 -5.13 3.49 -16.24
C LYS A 61 -3.92 2.58 -16.34
N ILE A 62 -3.74 1.68 -15.39
CA ILE A 62 -2.49 0.92 -15.21
C ILE A 62 -2.72 -0.58 -15.01
N PHE A 63 -3.93 -0.99 -14.63
CA PHE A 63 -4.30 -2.38 -14.42
C PHE A 63 -5.64 -2.68 -15.10
N ASP A 64 -5.81 -3.92 -15.52
CA ASP A 64 -7.13 -4.51 -15.73
C ASP A 64 -7.62 -5.11 -14.39
N ARG A 65 -8.91 -4.98 -14.09
CA ARG A 65 -9.52 -5.59 -12.88
C ARG A 65 -9.38 -7.12 -12.88
N ALA A 66 -9.28 -7.73 -14.05
CA ALA A 66 -9.15 -9.17 -14.21
C ALA A 66 -7.69 -9.65 -14.12
N ASP A 67 -6.70 -8.75 -14.01
CA ASP A 67 -5.31 -9.14 -13.85
C ASP A 67 -5.11 -9.97 -12.57
N PRO A 68 -4.26 -11.02 -12.60
CA PRO A 68 -3.93 -11.83 -11.42
C PRO A 68 -2.91 -11.11 -10.53
N VAL A 69 -3.26 -9.92 -10.05
CA VAL A 69 -2.36 -9.02 -9.30
C VAL A 69 -2.00 -9.65 -7.94
N ARG A 70 -0.70 -9.78 -7.67
CA ARG A 70 -0.20 -10.14 -6.33
C ARG A 70 -0.01 -8.87 -5.51
N ILE A 71 -0.71 -8.79 -4.39
CA ILE A 71 -0.83 -7.59 -3.57
C ILE A 71 -0.20 -7.85 -2.20
N LEU A 72 0.62 -6.91 -1.72
CA LEU A 72 1.06 -6.85 -0.33
C LEU A 72 0.43 -5.64 0.34
N GLU A 73 -0.21 -5.86 1.49
CA GLU A 73 -0.77 -4.82 2.35
C GLU A 73 -0.02 -4.85 3.69
N ILE A 74 0.59 -3.74 4.08
CA ILE A 74 1.30 -3.58 5.35
C ILE A 74 0.47 -2.63 6.20
N GLY A 75 -0.05 -3.13 7.33
CA GLY A 75 -1.09 -2.46 8.12
C GLY A 75 -2.47 -2.75 7.55
N ALA A 76 -3.05 -3.89 7.92
CA ALA A 76 -4.32 -4.37 7.39
C ALA A 76 -5.50 -4.04 8.31
N TRP A 77 -5.25 -3.81 9.61
CA TRP A 77 -6.25 -3.44 10.60
C TRP A 77 -7.50 -4.35 10.55
N GLU A 78 -8.70 -3.78 10.42
CA GLU A 78 -9.97 -4.51 10.25
C GLU A 78 -10.19 -5.08 8.84
N GLY A 79 -9.29 -4.84 7.88
CA GLY A 79 -9.34 -5.41 6.52
C GLY A 79 -10.12 -4.59 5.50
N ARG A 80 -10.33 -3.30 5.77
CA ARG A 80 -11.19 -2.43 4.94
C ARG A 80 -10.56 -2.17 3.57
N ALA A 81 -9.27 -1.85 3.55
CA ALA A 81 -8.49 -1.73 2.32
C ALA A 81 -8.33 -3.09 1.63
N THR A 82 -8.09 -4.17 2.38
CA THR A 82 -8.09 -5.57 1.86
C THR A 82 -9.35 -5.89 1.06
N VAL A 83 -10.54 -5.61 1.61
CA VAL A 83 -11.83 -5.86 0.95
C VAL A 83 -11.98 -5.00 -0.30
N PHE A 84 -11.55 -3.75 -0.27
CA PHE A 84 -11.52 -2.91 -1.47
C PHE A 84 -10.63 -3.51 -2.56
N LEU A 85 -9.40 -3.89 -2.21
CA LEU A 85 -8.43 -4.46 -3.14
C LEU A 85 -8.96 -5.73 -3.81
N LEU A 86 -9.61 -6.61 -3.05
CA LEU A 86 -10.19 -7.86 -3.54
C LEU A 86 -11.50 -7.67 -4.32
N THR A 87 -12.18 -6.54 -4.12
CA THR A 87 -13.33 -6.11 -4.93
C THR A 87 -12.87 -5.52 -6.26
N TYR A 88 -11.81 -4.71 -6.24
CA TYR A 88 -11.26 -4.07 -7.43
C TYR A 88 -10.57 -5.11 -8.34
N PHE A 89 -9.62 -5.87 -7.79
CA PHE A 89 -8.88 -6.92 -8.49
C PHE A 89 -9.58 -8.27 -8.32
N THR A 90 -10.40 -8.62 -9.30
CA THR A 90 -11.28 -9.80 -9.29
C THR A 90 -10.52 -11.12 -9.23
N HIS A 91 -9.30 -11.18 -9.78
CA HIS A 91 -8.38 -12.31 -9.68
C HIS A 91 -7.14 -12.02 -8.80
N GLY A 92 -7.14 -10.89 -8.11
CA GLY A 92 -6.04 -10.49 -7.23
C GLY A 92 -5.97 -11.33 -5.96
N HIS A 93 -4.76 -11.48 -5.43
CA HIS A 93 -4.47 -12.14 -4.17
C HIS A 93 -3.74 -11.19 -3.23
N VAL A 94 -4.23 -11.06 -1.99
CA VAL A 94 -3.65 -10.16 -0.98
C VAL A 94 -2.88 -10.96 0.04
N THR A 95 -1.62 -10.59 0.26
CA THR A 95 -0.87 -10.91 1.48
C THR A 95 -1.03 -9.74 2.45
N ALA A 96 -1.78 -9.95 3.53
CA ALA A 96 -2.04 -8.94 4.55
C ALA A 96 -1.08 -9.14 5.73
N VAL A 97 -0.31 -8.10 6.05
CA VAL A 97 0.67 -8.06 7.14
C VAL A 97 0.20 -7.09 8.21
N ASP A 98 0.01 -7.59 9.42
CA ASP A 98 -0.32 -6.76 10.57
C ASP A 98 0.07 -7.48 11.87
N THR A 99 0.25 -6.72 12.94
CA THR A 99 0.38 -7.29 14.29
C THR A 99 -0.96 -7.71 14.87
N TRP A 100 -2.05 -7.05 14.45
CA TRP A 100 -3.37 -7.00 15.06
C TRP A 100 -3.33 -6.73 16.57
N ALA A 101 -2.31 -6.02 17.04
CA ALA A 101 -2.12 -5.65 18.44
C ALA A 101 -2.61 -4.23 18.77
N GLY A 102 -3.19 -3.52 17.80
CA GLY A 102 -3.49 -2.09 17.93
C GLY A 102 -2.25 -1.21 17.69
N MET A 103 -2.40 0.10 17.88
CA MET A 103 -1.31 1.07 17.83
C MET A 103 -1.38 2.00 19.04
N ASP A 104 -0.22 2.39 19.56
CA ASP A 104 -0.12 3.34 20.69
C ASP A 104 -0.63 4.74 20.30
N GLU A 105 -0.37 5.16 19.05
CA GLU A 105 -0.82 6.45 18.51
C GLU A 105 -2.34 6.52 18.35
N TYR A 106 -2.96 5.38 18.05
CA TYR A 106 -4.38 5.23 17.80
C TYR A 106 -4.88 4.01 18.57
N PRO A 107 -5.15 4.17 19.89
CA PRO A 107 -5.70 3.08 20.66
C PRO A 107 -7.00 2.62 19.99
N TYR A 108 -7.13 1.33 19.74
CA TYR A 108 -8.34 0.78 19.17
C TYR A 108 -9.48 1.00 20.17
N THR A 109 -10.27 2.04 19.96
CA THR A 109 -11.34 2.44 20.89
C THR A 109 -12.66 1.74 20.61
N ALA A 110 -12.76 0.99 19.51
CA ALA A 110 -14.02 0.37 19.13
C ALA A 110 -14.43 -0.76 20.08
N THR A 111 -13.47 -1.43 20.73
CA THR A 111 -13.73 -2.34 21.86
C THR A 111 -12.60 -2.32 22.90
N PRO A 112 -12.88 -2.65 24.18
CA PRO A 112 -11.86 -2.77 25.21
C PRO A 112 -10.87 -3.94 25.03
N ASP A 113 -11.17 -4.91 24.16
CA ASP A 113 -10.36 -6.11 23.94
C ASP A 113 -9.69 -6.08 22.56
N LEU A 114 -8.37 -5.96 22.50
CA LEU A 114 -7.62 -5.91 21.24
C LEU A 114 -7.66 -7.24 20.46
N ARG A 115 -7.98 -8.37 21.12
CA ARG A 115 -8.17 -9.67 20.41
C ARG A 115 -9.33 -9.64 19.42
N ASP A 116 -10.24 -8.70 19.60
CA ASP A 116 -11.36 -8.47 18.70
C ASP A 116 -10.92 -7.89 17.36
N LEU A 117 -9.81 -7.13 17.29
CA LEU A 117 -9.32 -6.55 16.04
C LEU A 117 -8.93 -7.64 15.02
N GLU A 118 -8.16 -8.64 15.45
CA GLU A 118 -7.79 -9.78 14.60
C GLU A 118 -9.02 -10.60 14.18
N ALA A 119 -9.92 -10.87 15.12
CA ALA A 119 -11.14 -11.62 14.82
C ALA A 119 -12.06 -10.87 13.86
N ARG A 120 -12.14 -9.53 13.96
CA ARG A 120 -12.86 -8.68 12.99
C ARG A 120 -12.22 -8.73 11.62
N PHE A 121 -10.89 -8.62 11.53
CA PHE A 121 -10.19 -8.80 10.25
C PHE A 121 -10.58 -10.14 9.62
N ASP A 122 -10.42 -11.23 10.38
CA ASP A 122 -10.72 -12.59 9.90
C ASP A 122 -12.18 -12.71 9.44
N GLY A 123 -13.13 -12.18 10.21
CA GLY A 123 -14.55 -12.19 9.86
C GLY A 123 -14.88 -11.33 8.64
N ASN A 124 -14.25 -10.16 8.50
CA ASN A 124 -14.47 -9.22 7.40
C ASN A 124 -13.94 -9.77 6.07
N VAL A 125 -12.81 -10.48 6.09
CA VAL A 125 -12.17 -11.02 4.88
C VAL A 125 -12.57 -12.46 4.58
N ALA A 126 -13.32 -13.13 5.46
CA ALA A 126 -13.78 -14.51 5.29
C ALA A 126 -14.43 -14.81 3.92
N PRO A 127 -15.25 -13.92 3.32
CA PRO A 127 -15.80 -14.15 1.97
C PRO A 127 -14.74 -14.26 0.86
N PHE A 128 -13.52 -13.82 1.14
CA PHE A 128 -12.38 -13.82 0.21
C PHE A 128 -11.24 -14.74 0.66
N SER A 129 -11.48 -15.66 1.60
CA SER A 129 -10.43 -16.49 2.22
C SER A 129 -9.51 -17.20 1.23
N ALA A 130 -10.02 -17.64 0.08
CA ALA A 130 -9.22 -18.26 -0.99
C ALA A 130 -8.19 -17.31 -1.65
N ARG A 131 -8.35 -15.99 -1.49
CA ARG A 131 -7.53 -14.94 -2.10
C ARG A 131 -6.78 -14.09 -1.07
N VAL A 132 -6.79 -14.49 0.21
CA VAL A 132 -6.13 -13.77 1.31
C VAL A 132 -5.13 -14.68 2.03
N ALA A 133 -3.87 -14.25 2.06
CA ALA A 133 -2.82 -14.82 2.89
C ALA A 133 -2.53 -13.88 4.07
N LYS A 134 -2.91 -14.29 5.27
CA LYS A 134 -2.66 -13.53 6.51
C LYS A 134 -1.25 -13.81 7.05
N ARG A 135 -0.48 -12.77 7.36
CA ARG A 135 0.85 -12.85 7.98
C ARG A 135 0.89 -12.02 9.25
N LYS A 136 0.70 -12.67 10.40
CA LYS A 136 0.71 -12.01 11.70
C LYS A 136 2.12 -11.71 12.18
N GLY A 137 2.39 -10.46 12.46
CA GLY A 137 3.66 -9.97 13.00
C GLY A 137 3.93 -8.52 12.60
N SER A 138 4.97 -7.94 13.21
CA SER A 138 5.47 -6.64 12.76
C SER A 138 6.03 -6.75 11.35
N SER A 139 5.90 -5.69 10.54
CA SER A 139 6.51 -5.61 9.22
C SER A 139 8.04 -5.82 9.26
N LEU A 140 8.69 -5.37 10.34
CA LEU A 140 10.13 -5.60 10.60
C LEU A 140 10.50 -7.09 10.67
N GLN A 141 9.54 -7.95 11.04
CA GLN A 141 9.74 -9.39 11.14
C GLN A 141 9.23 -10.12 9.89
N VAL A 142 8.07 -9.71 9.37
CA VAL A 142 7.40 -10.43 8.27
C VAL A 142 8.01 -10.10 6.91
N LEU A 143 8.36 -8.85 6.63
CA LEU A 143 8.89 -8.49 5.30
C LEU A 143 10.23 -9.17 4.96
N PRO A 144 11.18 -9.35 5.91
CA PRO A 144 12.36 -10.19 5.68
C PRO A 144 12.01 -11.64 5.35
N GLN A 145 11.02 -12.24 6.01
CA GLN A 145 10.59 -13.61 5.69
C GLN A 145 10.02 -13.70 4.28
N LEU A 146 9.24 -12.70 3.84
CA LEU A 146 8.75 -12.66 2.46
C LEU A 146 9.89 -12.53 1.43
N LEU A 147 11.00 -11.87 1.80
CA LEU A 147 12.20 -11.84 0.96
C LEU A 147 12.89 -13.19 0.89
N ASP A 148 13.02 -13.89 2.03
CA ASP A 148 13.60 -15.24 2.11
C ASP A 148 12.75 -16.27 1.35
N GLU A 149 11.43 -16.08 1.33
CA GLU A 149 10.47 -16.84 0.52
C GLU A 149 10.43 -16.41 -0.95
N GLU A 150 11.33 -15.52 -1.37
CA GLU A 150 11.45 -14.97 -2.72
C GLU A 150 10.15 -14.38 -3.28
N GLN A 151 9.26 -13.91 -2.40
CA GLN A 151 7.97 -13.36 -2.80
C GLN A 151 8.15 -12.07 -3.61
N LYS A 152 7.28 -11.91 -4.61
CA LYS A 152 7.19 -10.70 -5.43
C LYS A 152 5.74 -10.26 -5.61
N PHE A 153 5.55 -8.95 -5.64
CA PHE A 153 4.24 -8.31 -5.72
C PHE A 153 4.17 -7.30 -6.87
N ASP A 154 2.99 -7.24 -7.49
CA ASP A 154 2.63 -6.29 -8.54
C ASP A 154 2.16 -4.97 -7.94
N PHE A 155 1.55 -5.04 -6.76
CA PHE A 155 1.06 -3.89 -6.00
C PHE A 155 1.42 -4.02 -4.52
N ILE A 156 1.88 -2.92 -3.90
CA ILE A 156 2.15 -2.85 -2.47
C ILE A 156 1.50 -1.60 -1.87
N TYR A 157 0.83 -1.77 -0.74
CA TYR A 157 0.29 -0.68 0.07
C TYR A 157 0.98 -0.63 1.43
N VAL A 158 1.60 0.50 1.76
CA VAL A 158 2.30 0.77 3.02
C VAL A 158 1.45 1.72 3.86
N ASP A 159 0.81 1.19 4.90
CA ASP A 159 -0.15 1.86 5.79
C ASP A 159 -0.03 1.28 7.23
N GLY A 160 1.22 1.05 7.67
CA GLY A 160 1.54 0.43 8.95
C GLY A 160 1.72 1.46 10.07
N SER A 161 2.89 1.45 10.70
CA SER A 161 3.26 2.48 11.69
C SER A 161 3.45 3.84 11.02
N HIS A 162 3.03 4.93 11.67
CA HIS A 162 3.30 6.28 11.18
C HIS A 162 4.64 6.85 11.66
N PHE A 163 5.40 6.07 12.43
CA PHE A 163 6.71 6.49 12.89
C PHE A 163 7.75 6.39 11.77
N VAL A 164 8.52 7.47 11.59
CA VAL A 164 9.48 7.63 10.49
C VAL A 164 10.42 6.44 10.26
N ASP A 165 10.92 5.81 11.31
CA ASP A 165 11.90 4.72 11.17
C ASP A 165 11.22 3.48 10.57
N ASP A 166 10.00 3.18 11.01
CA ASP A 166 9.21 2.06 10.50
C ASP A 166 8.81 2.28 9.04
N VAL A 167 8.29 3.47 8.71
CA VAL A 167 7.92 3.84 7.33
C VAL A 167 9.12 3.73 6.37
N LEU A 168 10.31 4.13 6.82
CA LEU A 168 11.52 4.04 6.01
C LEU A 168 11.95 2.57 5.78
N VAL A 169 11.95 1.74 6.82
CA VAL A 169 12.31 0.33 6.72
C VAL A 169 11.29 -0.45 5.87
N ASP A 170 10.00 -0.19 6.07
CA ASP A 170 8.93 -0.76 5.27
C ASP A 170 9.09 -0.37 3.81
N GLY A 171 9.31 0.92 3.52
CA GLY A 171 9.51 1.39 2.15
C GLY A 171 10.71 0.76 1.45
N ILE A 172 11.85 0.65 2.12
CA ILE A 172 13.06 0.02 1.56
C ILE A 172 12.82 -1.47 1.29
N THR A 173 12.20 -2.18 2.24
CA THR A 173 11.98 -3.63 2.13
C THR A 173 10.89 -3.95 1.12
N ALA A 174 9.78 -3.22 1.13
CA ALA A 174 8.71 -3.28 0.13
C ALA A 174 9.25 -3.03 -1.29
N TRP A 175 10.17 -2.07 -1.48
CA TRP A 175 10.76 -1.82 -2.79
C TRP A 175 11.51 -3.03 -3.36
N ARG A 176 12.11 -3.87 -2.51
CA ARG A 176 12.78 -5.12 -2.91
C ARG A 176 11.78 -6.22 -3.26
N LEU A 177 10.63 -6.25 -2.59
CA LEU A 177 9.51 -7.15 -2.85
C LEU A 177 8.69 -6.73 -4.10
N LEU A 178 8.76 -5.46 -4.50
CA LEU A 178 8.06 -4.93 -5.65
C LEU A 178 8.71 -5.32 -6.99
N LYS A 179 7.92 -5.89 -7.89
CA LYS A 179 8.33 -6.18 -9.27
C LYS A 179 8.65 -4.89 -10.04
N GLN A 180 9.51 -5.00 -11.05
CA GLN A 180 9.65 -3.91 -12.02
C GLN A 180 8.31 -3.69 -12.75
N GLY A 181 7.91 -2.43 -12.93
CA GLY A 181 6.59 -2.06 -13.41
C GLY A 181 5.50 -2.05 -12.33
N GLY A 182 5.77 -2.64 -11.16
CA GLY A 182 4.84 -2.68 -10.03
C GLY A 182 4.57 -1.31 -9.42
N VAL A 183 3.48 -1.22 -8.67
CA VAL A 183 3.03 0.02 -8.00
C VAL A 183 3.16 -0.11 -6.49
N ILE A 184 3.65 0.96 -5.85
CA ILE A 184 3.65 1.11 -4.40
C ILE A 184 2.92 2.38 -3.99
N ILE A 185 2.10 2.28 -2.95
CA ILE A 185 1.43 3.40 -2.31
C ILE A 185 1.97 3.53 -0.89
N PHE A 186 2.34 4.76 -0.52
CA PHE A 186 2.60 5.12 0.86
C PHE A 186 1.42 5.96 1.37
N ASP A 187 0.77 5.53 2.44
CA ASP A 187 -0.23 6.34 3.13
C ASP A 187 0.42 7.49 3.91
N ASP A 188 -0.40 8.43 4.38
CA ASP A 188 -0.03 9.45 5.36
C ASP A 188 1.11 10.40 4.94
N PHE A 189 1.36 10.53 3.62
CA PHE A 189 2.40 11.39 3.08
C PHE A 189 2.23 12.87 3.49
N LEU A 190 1.00 13.32 3.76
CA LEU A 190 0.71 14.69 4.21
C LEU A 190 0.23 14.77 5.67
N SER A 191 0.36 13.70 6.44
CA SER A 191 -0.08 13.66 7.84
C SER A 191 0.95 14.28 8.79
N ASN A 192 0.49 14.66 9.99
CA ASN A 192 1.31 15.23 11.07
C ASN A 192 0.91 14.61 12.43
N HIS A 193 1.13 13.31 12.60
CA HIS A 193 0.85 12.58 13.85
C HIS A 193 1.76 12.99 15.01
N TYR A 194 3.00 13.38 14.69
CA TYR A 194 4.03 13.69 15.68
C TYR A 194 4.39 15.18 15.71
N PRO A 195 4.54 15.79 16.91
CA PRO A 195 4.97 17.18 17.05
C PRO A 195 6.35 17.45 16.44
N ARG A 196 7.26 16.47 16.55
CA ARG A 196 8.55 16.53 15.87
C ARG A 196 8.32 16.20 14.40
N TRP A 197 8.33 17.21 13.56
CA TRP A 197 8.06 17.08 12.12
C TRP A 197 8.84 15.94 11.41
N ARG A 198 10.11 15.70 11.80
CA ARG A 198 10.94 14.60 11.25
C ARG A 198 10.55 13.19 11.70
N ALA A 199 9.61 13.05 12.64
CA ALA A 199 9.10 11.76 13.09
C ALA A 199 7.90 11.27 12.25
N ASN A 200 7.37 12.11 11.35
CA ASN A 200 6.20 11.80 10.53
C ASN A 200 6.56 11.05 9.22
N PRO A 201 5.59 10.34 8.61
CA PRO A 201 5.81 9.55 7.40
C PRO A 201 6.40 10.34 6.24
N ALA A 202 5.99 11.60 6.08
CA ALA A 202 6.48 12.50 5.04
C ALA A 202 8.02 12.57 5.01
N TRP A 203 8.71 12.52 6.16
CA TRP A 203 10.17 12.59 6.21
C TRP A 203 10.82 11.32 5.64
N ALA A 204 10.33 10.15 6.05
CA ALA A 204 10.79 8.85 5.55
C ALA A 204 10.55 8.72 4.04
N ILE A 205 9.35 9.08 3.58
CA ILE A 205 8.97 9.01 2.18
C ILE A 205 9.85 9.95 1.34
N ASN A 206 10.12 11.18 1.79
CA ASN A 206 11.02 12.07 1.06
C ASN A 206 12.47 11.56 0.99
N LEU A 207 12.98 10.93 2.06
CA LEU A 207 14.29 10.28 2.05
C LEU A 207 14.32 9.11 1.06
N PHE A 208 13.28 8.27 1.07
CA PHE A 208 13.11 7.18 0.12
C PHE A 208 13.10 7.68 -1.34
N LEU A 209 12.32 8.73 -1.63
CA LEU A 209 12.23 9.34 -2.97
C LEU A 209 13.58 9.91 -3.44
N LYS A 210 14.37 10.47 -2.51
CA LYS A 210 15.72 10.97 -2.81
C LYS A 210 16.69 9.82 -3.07
N TYR A 211 16.62 8.77 -2.26
CA TYR A 211 17.48 7.59 -2.40
C TYR A 211 17.20 6.84 -3.71
N ARG A 212 15.93 6.70 -4.09
CA ARG A 212 15.46 6.00 -5.31
C ARG A 212 15.29 6.93 -6.52
N ALA A 213 15.97 8.07 -6.53
CA ALA A 213 15.80 9.06 -7.59
C ALA A 213 16.12 8.44 -8.97
N GLY A 214 15.18 8.58 -9.92
CA GLY A 214 15.27 8.00 -11.26
C GLY A 214 14.70 6.58 -11.41
N GLU A 215 14.41 5.88 -10.30
CA GLU A 215 13.89 4.51 -10.32
C GLU A 215 12.35 4.43 -10.41
N TYR A 216 11.64 5.55 -10.34
CA TYR A 216 10.18 5.58 -10.26
C TYR A 216 9.52 6.65 -11.13
N ASP A 217 8.28 6.41 -11.51
CA ASP A 217 7.34 7.43 -11.98
C ASP A 217 6.36 7.75 -10.84
N ILE A 218 6.14 9.04 -10.54
CA ILE A 218 5.10 9.46 -9.59
C ILE A 218 3.74 9.41 -10.29
N LEU A 219 2.90 8.42 -9.99
CA LEU A 219 1.59 8.29 -10.61
C LEU A 219 0.59 9.30 -10.05
N ARG A 220 0.63 9.55 -8.73
CA ARG A 220 -0.25 10.49 -8.05
C ARG A 220 0.37 11.01 -6.75
N VAL A 221 0.08 12.26 -6.39
CA VAL A 221 0.35 12.81 -5.05
C VAL A 221 -0.90 13.49 -4.53
N TYR A 222 -1.32 13.12 -3.33
CA TYR A 222 -2.33 13.77 -2.50
C TYR A 222 -1.98 13.49 -1.04
N TYR A 223 -2.96 13.17 -0.19
CA TYR A 223 -2.71 12.61 1.14
C TYR A 223 -1.75 11.41 1.10
N GLN A 224 -1.85 10.60 0.04
CA GLN A 224 -0.94 9.50 -0.26
C GLN A 224 0.01 9.85 -1.42
N ILE A 225 1.10 9.11 -1.55
CA ILE A 225 1.91 9.10 -2.77
C ILE A 225 1.87 7.73 -3.44
N ILE A 226 1.62 7.73 -4.75
CA ILE A 226 1.55 6.52 -5.58
C ILE A 226 2.72 6.54 -6.56
N LEU A 227 3.55 5.52 -6.53
CA LEU A 227 4.75 5.37 -7.36
C LEU A 227 4.65 4.11 -8.21
N ARG A 228 5.17 4.18 -9.43
CA ARG A 228 5.42 3.00 -10.26
C ARG A 228 6.92 2.79 -10.39
N LYS A 229 7.40 1.59 -10.08
CA LYS A 229 8.82 1.20 -10.25
C LYS A 229 9.16 1.06 -11.72
N LYS A 230 10.18 1.78 -12.18
CA LYS A 230 10.62 1.79 -13.59
C LYS A 230 11.75 0.81 -13.84
N VAL A 231 12.73 0.81 -12.94
CA VAL A 231 13.99 0.08 -13.09
C VAL A 231 14.18 -0.77 -11.85
N ALA A 232 14.56 -2.02 -12.04
CA ALA A 232 15.16 -2.83 -10.99
C ALA A 232 16.68 -2.79 -11.19
N TYR A 233 17.42 -2.32 -10.18
CA TYR A 233 18.88 -2.43 -10.17
C TYR A 233 19.30 -3.79 -9.61
N ASP A 234 20.28 -4.40 -10.26
CA ASP A 234 21.07 -5.53 -9.76
C ASP A 234 22.46 -5.00 -9.38
N ASP A 235 22.53 -4.32 -8.23
CA ASP A 235 23.77 -3.78 -7.71
C ASP A 235 24.66 -4.93 -7.22
N ARG A 236 25.61 -5.34 -8.08
CA ARG A 236 26.61 -6.34 -7.72
C ARG A 236 27.84 -5.66 -7.13
N PRO A 237 28.47 -6.24 -6.09
CA PRO A 237 29.78 -5.80 -5.65
C PRO A 237 30.72 -5.77 -6.84
N THR A 238 31.46 -4.67 -7.00
CA THR A 238 32.60 -4.67 -7.91
C THR A 238 33.55 -5.77 -7.47
N ARG A 239 34.11 -6.54 -8.41
CA ARG A 239 35.07 -7.60 -8.06
C ARG A 239 36.17 -6.99 -7.19
N PRO A 240 36.52 -7.60 -6.04
CA PRO A 240 37.57 -7.06 -5.20
C PRO A 240 38.90 -7.06 -5.97
N PRO A 241 39.75 -6.04 -5.79
CA PRO A 241 41.05 -5.97 -6.46
C PRO A 241 42.03 -7.07 -6.01
N TRP A 242 41.72 -7.81 -4.95
CA TRP A 242 42.62 -8.77 -4.30
C TRP A 242 42.55 -10.22 -4.83
N GLY A 243 41.94 -10.43 -6.01
CA GLY A 243 41.75 -11.76 -6.61
C GLY A 243 42.49 -11.99 -7.95
N GLN A 244 43.29 -11.04 -8.42
CA GLN A 244 44.18 -11.24 -9.57
C GLN A 244 45.58 -11.59 -9.07
N THR A 245 45.80 -12.87 -8.73
CA THR A 245 47.14 -13.45 -8.88
C THR A 245 47.21 -13.99 -10.29
N ASP A 246 47.90 -13.28 -11.19
CA ASP A 246 48.27 -13.83 -12.49
C ASP A 246 49.05 -15.13 -12.25
N PRO A 247 48.67 -16.26 -12.88
CA PRO A 247 49.52 -17.42 -12.94
C PRO A 247 50.68 -17.09 -13.89
N GLY A 248 51.79 -16.61 -13.32
CA GLY A 248 53.10 -16.64 -13.97
C GLY A 248 53.63 -18.06 -14.12
#